data_AF-A0A0A1TNY6-F1
#
_entry.id   AF-A0A0A1TNY6-F1
#
_cell.length_a   1.000
_cell.length_b   1.000
_cell.length_c   1.000
_cell.angle_alpha   90.00
_cell.angle_beta   90.00
_cell.angle_gamma   90.00
#
_symmetry.space_group_name_H-M   'P 1'
#
loop_
_entity.id
_entity.type
_entity.pdbx_description
1 polymer ?
#
loop_
_entity_poly.entity_id
_entity_poly.type
_entity_poly.pdbx_seq_one_letter_code
_entity_poly.pdbx_strand_id
1 'polypeptide(L)'
;MNNTAGSILLRGAQVPRDATAVAKLRDAGAIILGKTNMGEWAEGRSSNATSGWSSHGGQTYAAYCQKQSPGGSSSGSGVAVDLGLSFAALGTETAGSIIFPSHKNGIVGIKPTVGLTSRHMVVPLNEYQDTVGPMTRTVQDAAIILQIIAGHDTRDNYTSAIPEIPDYLAACKKGALRGARIGVPWNVLVDNQRPLDEEMDMFRLALKDMENEGATIVDANFTSGLDVFNADALRVAILASINTGLSRYLAELTHNPNGIKTLEDISQQTKQHPMTRYPRHNTLIFDIASEQGINTTHSAFWPARQEVLRLAGEEGLFGALDRFNLDAVVLPSAVSSSFPAYLGSPVISVPMGHYHESTPEAWDMSGELVLYGPNVPVGLSFLGRKWDESKLIGLAYSYEQKTKVRDSKVPRVIQPKSEVHISRQFLAKPE
;
A
#
# COMPACT_ATOMS: atom_id res chain seq x y z
N MET A 1 17.39 -7.93 13.76
CA MET A 1 16.85 -6.56 13.86
C MET A 1 15.48 -6.62 14.54
N ASN A 2 15.10 -5.62 15.34
CA ASN A 2 13.78 -5.62 15.99
C ASN A 2 12.64 -5.56 14.95
N ASN A 3 11.50 -6.17 15.28
CA ASN A 3 10.26 -6.06 14.51
C ASN A 3 9.17 -5.44 15.37
N THR A 4 9.08 -4.11 15.35
CA THR A 4 8.36 -3.36 16.39
C THR A 4 6.99 -2.83 15.98
N ALA A 5 6.63 -2.93 14.69
CA ALA A 5 5.48 -2.21 14.13
C ALA A 5 5.50 -0.69 14.43
N GLY A 6 6.69 -0.11 14.59
CA GLY A 6 6.87 1.28 15.03
C GLY A 6 6.63 1.51 16.53
N SER A 7 6.17 0.51 17.28
CA SER A 7 5.85 0.68 18.70
C SER A 7 7.04 0.45 19.62
N ILE A 8 7.24 1.36 20.57
CA ILE A 8 8.19 1.18 21.68
C ILE A 8 7.90 -0.08 22.50
N LEU A 9 6.65 -0.52 22.51
CA LEU A 9 6.15 -1.66 23.26
C LEU A 9 6.65 -3.02 22.72
N LEU A 10 7.06 -3.08 21.46
CA LEU A 10 7.69 -4.28 20.89
C LEU A 10 9.22 -4.15 20.80
N ARG A 11 9.81 -3.09 21.36
CA ARG A 11 11.26 -2.93 21.38
C ARG A 11 11.90 -4.05 22.18
N GLY A 12 12.83 -4.76 21.56
CA GLY A 12 13.52 -5.91 22.16
C GLY A 12 12.77 -7.23 22.03
N ALA A 13 11.53 -7.25 21.54
CA ALA A 13 10.85 -8.49 21.21
C ALA A 13 11.61 -9.27 20.12
N GLN A 14 11.69 -10.59 20.28
CA GLN A 14 12.40 -11.47 19.34
C GLN A 14 11.41 -12.39 18.63
N VAL A 15 11.55 -12.41 17.30
CA VAL A 15 10.83 -13.33 16.42
C VAL A 15 11.61 -14.64 16.29
N PRO A 16 10.94 -15.78 16.09
CA PRO A 16 11.60 -17.08 15.99
C PRO A 16 12.41 -17.26 14.70
N ARG A 17 12.11 -16.46 13.66
CA ARG A 17 12.64 -16.60 12.30
C ARG A 17 12.31 -15.37 11.45
N ASP A 18 12.90 -15.31 10.27
CA ASP A 18 12.53 -14.34 9.25
C ASP A 18 11.08 -14.55 8.77
N ALA A 19 10.44 -13.45 8.37
CA ALA A 19 9.26 -13.50 7.53
C ALA A 19 9.57 -14.16 6.20
N THR A 20 8.61 -14.91 5.65
CA THR A 20 8.84 -15.69 4.43
C THR A 20 9.28 -14.83 3.24
N ALA A 21 8.71 -13.64 3.07
CA ALA A 21 9.16 -12.70 2.04
C ALA A 21 10.63 -12.27 2.22
N VAL A 22 11.10 -12.13 3.46
CA VAL A 22 12.50 -11.78 3.76
C VAL A 22 13.44 -12.98 3.54
N ALA A 23 13.01 -14.19 3.92
CA ALA A 23 13.76 -15.41 3.66
C ALA A 23 13.98 -15.61 2.16
N LYS A 24 12.91 -15.48 1.34
CA LYS A 24 13.01 -15.56 -0.13
C LYS A 24 13.97 -14.53 -0.72
N LEU A 25 13.94 -13.28 -0.22
CA LEU A 25 14.89 -12.24 -0.65
C LEU A 25 16.33 -12.61 -0.30
N ARG A 26 16.58 -13.14 0.90
CA ARG A 26 17.93 -13.59 1.30
C ARG A 26 18.41 -14.77 0.48
N ASP A 27 17.54 -15.74 0.21
CA ASP A 27 17.84 -16.91 -0.63
C ASP A 27 18.17 -16.49 -2.07
N ALA A 28 17.53 -15.42 -2.56
CA ALA A 28 17.84 -14.80 -3.85
C ALA A 28 19.12 -13.91 -3.83
N GLY A 29 19.84 -13.83 -2.69
CA GLY A 29 21.08 -13.08 -2.55
C GLY A 29 20.94 -11.60 -2.19
N ALA A 30 19.74 -11.14 -1.81
CA ALA A 30 19.54 -9.75 -1.41
C ALA A 30 20.17 -9.44 -0.04
N ILE A 31 20.82 -8.29 0.06
CA ILE A 31 21.34 -7.76 1.34
C ILE A 31 20.26 -6.92 2.02
N ILE A 32 19.83 -7.34 3.21
CA ILE A 32 18.83 -6.61 4.00
C ILE A 32 19.53 -5.51 4.80
N LEU A 33 19.49 -4.27 4.29
CA LEU A 33 20.15 -3.11 4.90
C LEU A 33 19.61 -2.73 6.29
N GLY A 34 18.30 -2.87 6.51
CA GLY A 34 17.67 -2.34 7.70
C GLY A 34 16.16 -2.53 7.76
N LYS A 35 15.53 -1.82 8.69
CA LYS A 35 14.08 -1.68 8.83
C LYS A 35 13.75 -0.19 8.69
N THR A 36 12.73 0.11 7.91
CA THR A 36 12.22 1.48 7.73
C THR A 36 11.22 1.83 8.83
N ASN A 37 11.07 3.12 9.14
CA ASN A 37 9.99 3.58 10.02
C ASN A 37 8.63 3.47 9.31
N MET A 38 7.55 3.53 10.08
CA MET A 38 6.17 3.40 9.59
C MET A 38 5.20 4.22 10.44
N GLY A 39 3.97 4.39 9.98
CA GLY A 39 2.86 4.75 10.86
C GLY A 39 2.63 3.64 11.90
N GLU A 40 2.66 3.98 13.19
CA GLU A 40 2.64 2.98 14.27
C GLU A 40 1.46 2.00 14.15
N TRP A 41 1.76 0.70 14.32
CA TRP A 41 0.80 -0.40 14.14
C TRP A 41 0.08 -0.39 12.79
N ALA A 42 0.79 -0.04 11.73
CA ALA A 42 0.22 0.11 10.39
C ALA A 42 -0.95 1.11 10.33
N GLU A 43 -0.90 2.14 11.19
CA GLU A 43 -1.98 3.12 11.42
C GLU A 43 -3.29 2.51 11.97
N GLY A 44 -3.28 1.23 12.34
CA GLY A 44 -4.44 0.54 12.90
C GLY A 44 -4.74 0.87 14.37
N ARG A 45 -3.89 1.65 15.05
CA ARG A 45 -4.05 1.97 16.49
C ARG A 45 -5.05 3.10 16.75
N SER A 46 -4.99 4.17 15.95
CA SER A 46 -5.54 5.48 16.32
C SER A 46 -6.49 6.01 15.25
N SER A 47 -7.59 6.67 15.64
CA SER A 47 -8.45 7.39 14.68
C SER A 47 -7.85 8.73 14.23
N ASN A 48 -6.80 9.18 14.90
CA ASN A 48 -6.10 10.43 14.66
C ASN A 48 -4.59 10.21 14.49
N ALA A 49 -4.22 9.11 13.82
CA ALA A 49 -2.82 8.83 13.52
C ALA A 49 -2.22 9.91 12.62
N THR A 50 -0.98 10.31 12.91
CA THR A 50 -0.17 11.15 12.01
C THR A 50 0.66 10.20 11.13
N SER A 51 0.47 10.24 9.81
CA SER A 51 1.15 9.30 8.91
C SER A 51 2.67 9.38 9.02
N GLY A 52 3.32 8.22 9.11
CA GLY A 52 4.77 8.11 9.28
C GLY A 52 5.30 8.43 10.67
N TRP A 53 4.43 8.68 11.65
CA TRP A 53 4.82 8.78 13.05
C TRP A 53 4.82 7.41 13.74
N SER A 54 5.85 7.16 14.56
CA SER A 54 5.82 6.05 15.53
C SER A 54 6.57 6.37 16.83
N SER A 55 6.18 5.72 17.94
CA SER A 55 6.86 5.93 19.23
C SER A 55 8.29 5.40 19.26
N HIS A 56 8.63 4.45 18.38
CA HIS A 56 9.97 3.92 18.24
C HIS A 56 10.85 4.75 17.28
N GLY A 57 10.32 5.13 16.12
CA GLY A 57 11.08 5.75 15.03
C GLY A 57 10.90 7.26 14.88
N GLY A 58 9.98 7.87 15.62
CA GLY A 58 9.64 9.29 15.47
C GLY A 58 8.84 9.57 14.19
N GLN A 59 8.93 10.80 13.70
CA GLN A 59 8.23 11.26 12.50
C GLN A 59 9.11 11.10 11.25
N THR A 60 8.58 10.41 10.24
CA THR A 60 9.13 10.40 8.89
C THR A 60 8.55 11.55 8.07
N TYR A 61 9.37 12.20 7.23
CA TYR A 61 8.94 13.24 6.30
C TYR A 61 9.35 12.86 4.88
N ALA A 62 8.51 13.19 3.90
CA ALA A 62 8.87 13.12 2.49
C ALA A 62 9.70 14.32 2.04
N ALA A 63 10.24 14.25 0.82
CA ALA A 63 11.41 15.02 0.44
C ALA A 63 11.14 16.32 -0.33
N TYR A 64 9.91 16.61 -0.77
CA TYR A 64 9.63 17.65 -1.77
C TYR A 64 9.23 19.00 -1.16
N CYS A 65 8.60 19.01 0.01
CA CYS A 65 8.35 20.24 0.77
C CYS A 65 8.56 20.06 2.28
N GLN A 66 8.63 21.17 3.02
CA GLN A 66 8.87 21.12 4.45
C GLN A 66 7.68 20.45 5.16
N LYS A 67 7.96 19.52 6.07
CA LYS A 67 6.94 18.73 6.78
C LYS A 67 5.97 17.97 5.85
N GLN A 68 6.39 17.64 4.63
CA GLN A 68 5.58 16.83 3.73
C GLN A 68 5.21 15.49 4.37
N SER A 69 3.93 15.16 4.34
CA SER A 69 3.45 13.83 4.71
C SER A 69 4.09 12.78 3.79
N PRO A 70 4.69 11.73 4.35
CA PRO A 70 5.23 10.63 3.56
C PRO A 70 4.15 9.66 3.06
N GLY A 71 2.87 9.93 3.34
CA GLY A 71 1.81 8.93 3.29
C GLY A 71 2.04 7.85 4.35
N GLY A 72 1.21 6.81 4.36
CA GLY A 72 1.40 5.73 5.30
C GLY A 72 0.50 4.53 5.00
N SER A 73 0.73 3.39 5.67
CA SER A 73 1.67 3.24 6.79
C SER A 73 3.12 2.91 6.39
N SER A 74 3.42 2.45 5.18
CA SER A 74 4.80 2.12 4.71
C SER A 74 5.66 3.36 4.39
N SER A 75 5.56 4.39 5.23
CA SER A 75 6.13 5.72 5.04
C SER A 75 7.64 5.70 4.81
N GLY A 76 8.40 5.04 5.69
CA GLY A 76 9.85 4.99 5.58
C GLY A 76 10.33 4.18 4.38
N SER A 77 9.55 3.17 3.94
CA SER A 77 9.84 2.42 2.71
C SER A 77 9.70 3.32 1.47
N GLY A 78 8.64 4.13 1.43
CA GLY A 78 8.45 5.13 0.38
C GLY A 78 9.60 6.13 0.29
N VAL A 79 9.92 6.76 1.42
CA VAL A 79 10.99 7.77 1.51
C VAL A 79 12.37 7.18 1.21
N ALA A 80 12.68 5.98 1.73
CA ALA A 80 13.98 5.36 1.52
C ALA A 80 14.26 4.99 0.05
N VAL A 81 13.22 4.58 -0.68
CA VAL A 81 13.34 4.27 -2.11
C VAL A 81 13.45 5.54 -2.93
N ASP A 82 12.66 6.57 -2.57
CA ASP A 82 12.69 7.86 -3.27
C ASP A 82 14.08 8.51 -3.17
N LEU A 83 14.60 8.62 -1.95
CA LEU A 83 15.92 9.19 -1.66
C LEU A 83 17.10 8.28 -2.03
N GLY A 84 16.86 7.12 -2.67
CA GLY A 84 17.94 6.23 -3.07
C GLY A 84 18.71 5.61 -1.90
N LEU A 85 18.17 5.61 -0.68
CA LEU A 85 18.80 4.97 0.49
C LEU A 85 18.80 3.44 0.38
N SER A 86 17.92 2.90 -0.45
CA SER A 86 17.88 1.50 -0.84
C SER A 86 17.49 1.36 -2.33
N PHE A 87 17.81 0.21 -2.92
CA PHE A 87 17.36 -0.13 -4.26
C PHE A 87 15.85 -0.35 -4.33
N ALA A 88 15.35 -1.13 -3.38
CA ALA A 88 13.95 -1.48 -3.22
C ALA A 88 13.64 -1.60 -1.74
N ALA A 89 12.37 -1.42 -1.40
CA ALA A 89 11.85 -1.72 -0.08
C ALA A 89 10.62 -2.63 -0.19
N LEU A 90 10.31 -3.31 0.91
CA LEU A 90 9.00 -3.93 1.08
C LEU A 90 8.09 -2.97 1.85
N GLY A 91 6.85 -2.90 1.42
CA GLY A 91 5.74 -2.33 2.20
C GLY A 91 4.72 -3.40 2.51
N THR A 92 3.80 -3.07 3.40
CA THR A 92 2.62 -3.88 3.69
C THR A 92 1.37 -3.05 3.47
N GLU A 93 0.33 -3.66 2.92
CA GLU A 93 -0.93 -2.95 2.71
C GLU A 93 -2.13 -3.74 3.20
N THR A 94 -2.88 -3.10 4.09
CA THR A 94 -4.25 -3.41 4.48
C THR A 94 -5.22 -2.61 3.61
N ALA A 95 -5.05 -1.28 3.57
CA ALA A 95 -5.72 -0.37 2.65
C ALA A 95 -4.84 0.86 2.41
N GLY A 96 -4.29 1.02 1.21
CA GLY A 96 -3.45 2.15 0.79
C GLY A 96 -2.04 2.21 1.36
N SER A 97 -1.64 1.34 2.30
CA SER A 97 -0.35 1.44 2.99
C SER A 97 0.91 1.16 2.16
N ILE A 98 0.78 0.74 0.90
CA ILE A 98 1.83 0.72 -0.14
C ILE A 98 1.55 1.83 -1.16
N ILE A 99 0.30 1.98 -1.58
CA ILE A 99 -0.10 2.91 -2.65
C ILE A 99 0.03 4.39 -2.24
N PHE A 100 -0.43 4.78 -1.05
CA PHE A 100 -0.35 6.17 -0.58
C PHE A 100 1.09 6.63 -0.36
N PRO A 101 1.99 5.88 0.31
CA PRO A 101 3.39 6.27 0.36
C PRO A 101 4.03 6.30 -1.03
N SER A 102 3.66 5.41 -1.95
CA SER A 102 4.22 5.44 -3.31
C SER A 102 3.80 6.70 -4.07
N HIS A 103 2.53 7.08 -3.96
CA HIS A 103 1.98 8.35 -4.46
C HIS A 103 2.73 9.56 -3.86
N LYS A 104 2.85 9.63 -2.53
CA LYS A 104 3.48 10.79 -1.83
C LYS A 104 4.99 10.91 -2.02
N ASN A 105 5.66 9.86 -2.48
CA ASN A 105 7.10 9.85 -2.68
C ASN A 105 7.50 9.69 -4.16
N GLY A 106 6.53 9.71 -5.09
CA GLY A 106 6.82 9.68 -6.53
C GLY A 106 7.53 8.39 -6.97
N ILE A 107 7.18 7.26 -6.36
CA ILE A 107 7.75 5.94 -6.66
C ILE A 107 6.67 4.96 -7.11
N VAL A 108 7.09 3.78 -7.53
CA VAL A 108 6.21 2.66 -7.87
C VAL A 108 5.91 1.84 -6.62
N GLY A 109 4.64 1.44 -6.49
CA GLY A 109 4.20 0.50 -5.45
C GLY A 109 3.26 -0.54 -6.04
N ILE A 110 3.51 -1.81 -5.74
CA ILE A 110 2.60 -2.91 -6.10
C ILE A 110 2.01 -3.46 -4.82
N LYS A 111 0.69 -3.33 -4.67
CA LYS A 111 -0.08 -4.15 -3.73
C LYS A 111 -0.56 -5.39 -4.49
N PRO A 112 -0.02 -6.59 -4.23
CA PRO A 112 -0.48 -7.77 -4.96
C PRO A 112 -1.84 -8.27 -4.46
N THR A 113 -2.37 -9.28 -5.15
CA THR A 113 -3.49 -10.09 -4.68
C THR A 113 -3.16 -10.65 -3.30
N VAL A 114 -4.14 -10.59 -2.40
CA VAL A 114 -3.99 -11.17 -1.06
C VAL A 114 -3.83 -12.67 -1.20
N GLY A 115 -2.68 -13.18 -0.76
CA GLY A 115 -2.27 -14.57 -0.94
C GLY A 115 -1.17 -14.78 -1.98
N LEU A 116 -0.85 -13.81 -2.85
CA LEU A 116 0.28 -13.98 -3.78
C LEU A 116 1.62 -14.06 -3.05
N THR A 117 1.78 -13.25 -2.00
CA THR A 117 2.98 -13.18 -1.16
C THR A 117 2.62 -13.59 0.26
N SER A 118 3.50 -14.39 0.89
CA SER A 118 3.26 -14.85 2.26
C SER A 118 3.37 -13.70 3.27
N ARG A 119 2.47 -13.72 4.24
CA ARG A 119 2.36 -12.77 5.36
C ARG A 119 2.88 -13.37 6.66
N HIS A 120 3.42 -14.58 6.62
CA HIS A 120 3.95 -15.24 7.81
C HIS A 120 5.08 -14.41 8.45
N MET A 121 4.99 -14.23 9.78
CA MET A 121 5.84 -13.36 10.61
C MET A 121 5.87 -11.87 10.21
N VAL A 122 4.84 -11.39 9.52
CA VAL A 122 4.51 -9.97 9.44
C VAL A 122 3.55 -9.63 10.57
N VAL A 123 3.73 -8.48 11.26
CA VAL A 123 2.76 -8.03 12.28
C VAL A 123 1.44 -7.74 11.55
N PRO A 124 0.35 -8.48 11.83
CA PRO A 124 -0.87 -8.38 11.04
C PRO A 124 -1.77 -7.25 11.52
N LEU A 125 -2.65 -6.79 10.63
CA LEU A 125 -3.76 -5.90 10.93
C LEU A 125 -5.10 -6.50 10.45
N ASN A 126 -5.21 -6.95 9.20
CA ASN A 126 -6.43 -7.58 8.69
C ASN A 126 -6.09 -8.72 7.72
N GLU A 127 -6.30 -9.97 8.13
CA GLU A 127 -5.91 -11.15 7.33
C GLU A 127 -6.61 -11.28 5.97
N TYR A 128 -7.70 -10.55 5.69
CA TYR A 128 -8.38 -10.61 4.39
C TYR A 128 -7.86 -9.57 3.40
N GLN A 129 -7.12 -8.58 3.89
CA GLN A 129 -6.66 -7.44 3.10
C GLN A 129 -5.13 -7.33 3.08
N ASP A 130 -4.47 -7.76 4.17
CA ASP A 130 -3.04 -7.67 4.35
C ASP A 130 -2.28 -8.40 3.26
N THR A 131 -1.27 -7.73 2.73
CA THR A 131 -0.32 -8.31 1.78
C THR A 131 1.02 -7.60 1.86
N VAL A 132 2.08 -8.29 1.44
CA VAL A 132 3.44 -7.75 1.34
C VAL A 132 3.72 -7.43 -0.12
N GLY A 133 4.15 -6.21 -0.42
CA GLY A 133 4.38 -5.78 -1.79
C GLY A 133 5.64 -4.93 -1.96
N PRO A 134 6.22 -4.92 -3.18
CA PRO A 134 7.41 -4.13 -3.47
C PRO A 134 7.11 -2.65 -3.65
N MET A 135 8.08 -1.84 -3.24
CA MET A 135 8.15 -0.40 -3.47
C MET A 135 9.50 -0.08 -4.09
N THR A 136 9.52 0.52 -5.27
CA THR A 136 10.74 0.71 -6.09
C THR A 136 10.64 1.98 -6.93
N ARG A 137 11.75 2.41 -7.52
CA ARG A 137 11.75 3.59 -8.42
C ARG A 137 11.17 3.30 -9.80
N THR A 138 11.13 2.04 -10.22
CA THR A 138 10.60 1.64 -11.53
C THR A 138 9.71 0.41 -11.46
N VAL A 139 8.77 0.28 -12.40
CA VAL A 139 7.87 -0.89 -12.52
C VAL A 139 8.66 -2.17 -12.75
N GLN A 140 9.73 -2.09 -13.54
CA GLN A 140 10.60 -3.24 -13.78
C GLN A 140 11.26 -3.74 -12.48
N ASP A 141 11.77 -2.83 -11.65
CA ASP A 141 12.36 -3.20 -10.37
C ASP A 141 11.30 -3.80 -9.43
N ALA A 142 10.06 -3.26 -9.45
CA ALA A 142 8.96 -3.80 -8.66
C ALA A 142 8.61 -5.22 -9.09
N ALA A 143 8.57 -5.49 -10.40
CA ALA A 143 8.32 -6.82 -10.96
C ALA A 143 9.41 -7.83 -10.54
N ILE A 144 10.68 -7.42 -10.52
CA ILE A 144 11.79 -8.27 -10.03
C ILE A 144 11.57 -8.67 -8.57
N ILE A 145 11.29 -7.70 -7.69
CA ILE A 145 11.08 -8.00 -6.28
C ILE A 145 9.82 -8.86 -6.08
N LEU A 146 8.73 -8.58 -6.81
CA LEU A 146 7.51 -9.39 -6.76
C LEU A 146 7.78 -10.84 -7.16
N GLN A 147 8.52 -11.07 -8.26
CA GLN A 147 8.90 -12.40 -8.73
C GLN A 147 9.61 -13.21 -7.66
N ILE A 148 10.48 -12.57 -6.86
CA ILE A 148 11.24 -13.23 -5.79
C ILE A 148 10.33 -13.59 -4.61
N ILE A 149 9.44 -12.69 -4.18
CA ILE A 149 8.66 -12.90 -2.95
C ILE A 149 7.36 -13.69 -3.17
N ALA A 150 6.85 -13.77 -4.40
CA ALA A 150 5.63 -14.50 -4.75
C ALA A 150 5.77 -16.01 -4.49
N GLY A 151 4.66 -16.67 -4.14
CA GLY A 151 4.54 -18.13 -4.11
C GLY A 151 4.21 -18.74 -2.76
N HIS A 152 3.85 -20.03 -2.83
CA HIS A 152 3.29 -20.81 -1.73
C HIS A 152 4.14 -20.80 -0.45
N ASP A 153 3.45 -20.79 0.69
CA ASP A 153 4.00 -20.96 2.02
C ASP A 153 2.97 -21.71 2.89
N THR A 154 3.34 -22.88 3.40
CA THR A 154 2.44 -23.70 4.23
C THR A 154 2.08 -23.03 5.56
N ARG A 155 2.80 -21.97 5.96
CA ARG A 155 2.53 -21.18 7.16
C ARG A 155 1.57 -20.02 6.91
N ASP A 156 1.15 -19.83 5.66
CA ASP A 156 0.14 -18.88 5.25
C ASP A 156 -0.85 -19.52 4.27
N ASN A 157 -2.01 -19.91 4.79
CA ASN A 157 -3.03 -20.64 4.03
C ASN A 157 -3.56 -19.87 2.81
N TYR A 158 -3.50 -18.54 2.79
CA TYR A 158 -3.96 -17.77 1.61
C TYR A 158 -3.10 -18.03 0.39
N THR A 159 -1.84 -18.39 0.59
CA THR A 159 -0.93 -18.70 -0.52
C THR A 159 -1.29 -20.01 -1.23
N SER A 160 -2.15 -20.87 -0.64
CA SER A 160 -2.65 -22.06 -1.33
C SER A 160 -3.57 -21.75 -2.52
N ALA A 161 -4.12 -20.54 -2.58
CA ALA A 161 -4.99 -20.09 -3.65
C ALA A 161 -4.24 -19.55 -4.88
N ILE A 162 -2.90 -19.47 -4.83
CA ILE A 162 -2.09 -19.03 -5.95
C ILE A 162 -2.29 -20.03 -7.10
N PRO A 163 -2.65 -19.55 -8.32
CA PRO A 163 -2.68 -20.39 -9.50
C PRO A 163 -1.24 -20.62 -9.99
N GLU A 164 -0.99 -20.50 -11.28
CA GLU A 164 0.38 -20.41 -11.80
C GLU A 164 0.92 -18.99 -11.60
N ILE A 165 2.16 -18.86 -11.12
CA ILE A 165 2.85 -17.57 -11.02
C ILE A 165 3.47 -17.27 -12.39
N PRO A 166 3.04 -16.21 -13.09
CA PRO A 166 3.61 -15.86 -14.38
C PRO A 166 5.01 -15.25 -14.24
N ASP A 167 5.72 -15.14 -15.37
CA ASP A 167 6.96 -14.35 -15.44
C ASP A 167 6.61 -12.85 -15.47
N TYR A 168 6.71 -12.20 -14.31
CA TYR A 168 6.40 -10.79 -14.16
C TYR A 168 7.38 -9.88 -14.91
N LEU A 169 8.63 -10.30 -15.09
CA LEU A 169 9.61 -9.53 -15.86
C LEU A 169 9.27 -9.55 -17.35
N ALA A 170 8.79 -10.70 -17.85
CA ALA A 170 8.33 -10.82 -19.24
C ALA A 170 7.12 -9.94 -19.56
N ALA A 171 6.38 -9.47 -18.55
CA ALA A 171 5.31 -8.50 -18.71
C ALA A 171 5.81 -7.06 -18.90
N CYS A 172 7.04 -6.73 -18.49
CA CYS A 172 7.64 -5.40 -18.66
C CYS A 172 8.02 -5.13 -20.13
N LYS A 173 7.01 -4.97 -20.99
CA LYS A 173 7.13 -4.70 -22.42
C LYS A 173 6.44 -3.39 -22.78
N LYS A 174 7.10 -2.60 -23.62
CA LYS A 174 6.49 -1.39 -24.20
C LYS A 174 5.33 -1.78 -25.11
N GLY A 175 4.31 -0.92 -25.19
CA GLY A 175 3.18 -1.10 -26.09
C GLY A 175 2.03 -1.94 -25.53
N ALA A 176 2.08 -2.33 -24.25
CA ALA A 176 0.98 -3.05 -23.60
C ALA A 176 -0.33 -2.25 -23.55
N LEU A 177 -0.27 -0.91 -23.67
CA LEU A 177 -1.45 -0.05 -23.77
C LEU A 177 -2.16 -0.16 -25.14
N ARG A 178 -1.48 -0.64 -26.18
CA ARG A 178 -2.07 -0.71 -27.53
C ARG A 178 -3.21 -1.71 -27.56
N GLY A 179 -4.42 -1.22 -27.83
CA GLY A 179 -5.64 -2.02 -27.85
C GLY A 179 -6.20 -2.33 -26.46
N ALA A 180 -5.54 -1.88 -25.39
CA ALA A 180 -6.04 -2.06 -24.02
C ALA A 180 -7.30 -1.23 -23.79
N ARG A 181 -8.24 -1.78 -23.02
CA ARG A 181 -9.47 -1.09 -22.61
C ARG A 181 -9.35 -0.69 -21.15
N ILE A 182 -9.29 0.61 -20.90
CA ILE A 182 -9.01 1.20 -19.59
C ILE A 182 -10.27 1.92 -19.10
N GLY A 183 -10.83 1.43 -17.99
CA GLY A 183 -12.04 2.00 -17.40
C GLY A 183 -11.76 3.12 -16.42
N VAL A 184 -12.61 4.13 -16.42
CA VAL A 184 -12.60 5.23 -15.44
C VAL A 184 -13.98 5.35 -14.77
N PRO A 185 -14.09 5.05 -13.47
CA PRO A 185 -15.34 5.19 -12.72
C PRO A 185 -15.47 6.63 -12.20
N TRP A 186 -15.91 7.55 -13.05
CA TRP A 186 -16.04 8.97 -12.69
C TRP A 186 -16.96 9.21 -11.49
N ASN A 187 -17.93 8.34 -11.24
CA ASN A 187 -18.85 8.45 -10.12
C ASN A 187 -18.23 8.17 -8.73
N VAL A 188 -16.97 7.72 -8.67
CA VAL A 188 -16.21 7.64 -7.40
C VAL A 188 -15.17 8.75 -7.27
N LEU A 189 -15.11 9.67 -8.23
CA LEU A 189 -14.24 10.85 -8.26
C LEU A 189 -15.00 12.13 -7.91
N VAL A 190 -15.80 12.06 -6.84
CA VAL A 190 -16.77 13.11 -6.44
C VAL A 190 -16.59 13.54 -4.98
N ASP A 191 -17.08 14.73 -4.66
CA ASP A 191 -17.25 15.30 -3.31
C ASP A 191 -16.03 15.17 -2.37
N ASN A 192 -16.23 14.75 -1.12
CA ASN A 192 -15.22 14.68 -0.05
C ASN A 192 -14.07 13.68 -0.31
N GLN A 193 -14.15 12.89 -1.39
CA GLN A 193 -13.07 12.01 -1.83
C GLN A 193 -12.38 12.52 -3.09
N ARG A 194 -12.86 13.61 -3.70
CA ARG A 194 -12.30 14.15 -4.94
C ARG A 194 -10.88 14.67 -4.71
N PRO A 195 -9.90 14.27 -5.55
CA PRO A 195 -8.58 14.91 -5.56
C PRO A 195 -8.65 16.41 -5.86
N LEU A 196 -7.58 17.13 -5.54
CA LEU A 196 -7.45 18.54 -5.92
C LEU A 196 -7.58 18.73 -7.44
N ASP A 197 -8.06 19.89 -7.88
CA ASP A 197 -8.28 20.16 -9.31
C ASP A 197 -7.01 19.95 -10.14
N GLU A 198 -5.85 20.35 -9.61
CA GLU A 198 -4.56 20.14 -10.25
C GLU A 198 -4.21 18.64 -10.43
N GLU A 199 -4.55 17.79 -9.46
CA GLU A 199 -4.41 16.33 -9.58
C GLU A 199 -5.40 15.75 -10.59
N MET A 200 -6.62 16.30 -10.66
CA MET A 200 -7.60 15.89 -11.66
C MET A 200 -7.17 16.28 -13.08
N ASP A 201 -6.50 17.41 -13.26
CA ASP A 201 -5.95 17.82 -14.56
C ASP A 201 -4.78 16.91 -14.97
N MET A 202 -3.86 16.59 -14.04
CA MET A 202 -2.84 15.56 -14.27
C MET A 202 -3.45 14.20 -14.64
N PHE A 203 -4.54 13.80 -13.97
CA PHE A 203 -5.22 12.55 -14.27
C PHE A 203 -5.80 12.54 -15.69
N ARG A 204 -6.47 13.62 -16.12
CA ARG A 204 -6.99 13.74 -17.50
C ARG A 204 -5.86 13.70 -18.53
N LEU A 205 -4.72 14.33 -18.24
CA LEU A 205 -3.54 14.23 -19.10
C LEU A 205 -2.99 12.80 -19.16
N ALA A 206 -2.94 12.09 -18.04
CA ALA A 206 -2.51 10.69 -18.00
C ALA A 206 -3.43 9.77 -18.82
N LEU A 207 -4.76 9.99 -18.77
CA LEU A 207 -5.71 9.29 -19.65
C LEU A 207 -5.42 9.59 -21.12
N LYS A 208 -5.11 10.86 -21.44
CA LYS A 208 -4.77 11.27 -22.81
C LYS A 208 -3.48 10.61 -23.31
N ASP A 209 -2.48 10.48 -22.44
CA ASP A 209 -1.25 9.77 -22.76
C ASP A 209 -1.52 8.28 -23.07
N MET A 210 -2.42 7.64 -22.33
CA MET A 210 -2.82 6.26 -22.62
C MET A 210 -3.57 6.13 -23.96
N GLU A 211 -4.50 7.04 -24.28
CA GLU A 211 -5.16 7.08 -25.58
C GLU A 211 -4.15 7.21 -26.72
N ASN A 212 -3.17 8.09 -26.57
CA ASN A 212 -2.13 8.33 -27.56
C ASN A 212 -1.23 7.09 -27.78
N GLU A 213 -1.10 6.22 -26.78
CA GLU A 213 -0.41 4.93 -26.89
C GLU A 213 -1.32 3.80 -27.42
N GLY A 214 -2.56 4.12 -27.77
CA GLY A 214 -3.51 3.23 -28.43
C GLY A 214 -4.47 2.51 -27.49
N ALA A 215 -4.59 2.95 -26.23
CA ALA A 215 -5.63 2.45 -25.34
C ALA A 215 -6.98 3.08 -25.67
N THR A 216 -8.07 2.37 -25.37
CA THR A 216 -9.42 2.91 -25.36
C THR A 216 -9.81 3.26 -23.93
N ILE A 217 -10.11 4.54 -23.68
CA ILE A 217 -10.63 4.99 -22.38
C ILE A 217 -12.15 4.82 -22.37
N VAL A 218 -12.68 4.21 -21.31
CA VAL A 218 -14.09 3.86 -21.18
C VAL A 218 -14.65 4.46 -19.89
N ASP A 219 -15.74 5.20 -20.00
CA ASP A 219 -16.51 5.64 -18.83
C ASP A 219 -17.17 4.41 -18.17
N ALA A 220 -16.60 3.96 -17.07
CA ALA A 220 -16.87 2.66 -16.47
C ALA A 220 -17.33 2.81 -15.01
N ASN A 221 -18.43 3.54 -14.81
CA ASN A 221 -18.98 3.81 -13.49
C ASN A 221 -19.30 2.52 -12.72
N PHE A 222 -19.05 2.59 -11.41
CA PHE A 222 -19.42 1.54 -10.46
C PHE A 222 -20.91 1.64 -10.16
N THR A 223 -21.67 0.55 -10.23
CA THR A 223 -23.12 0.56 -10.01
C THR A 223 -23.48 1.03 -8.60
N SER A 224 -22.70 0.62 -7.61
CA SER A 224 -22.84 1.05 -6.20
C SER A 224 -22.13 2.36 -5.87
N GLY A 225 -21.39 2.96 -6.82
CA GLY A 225 -20.58 4.15 -6.57
C GLY A 225 -19.73 4.06 -5.29
N LEU A 226 -20.05 4.90 -4.30
CA LEU A 226 -19.37 5.00 -3.01
C LEU A 226 -20.11 4.30 -1.85
N ASP A 227 -21.18 3.55 -2.10
CA ASP A 227 -22.05 2.98 -1.06
C ASP A 227 -21.30 2.10 -0.04
N VAL A 228 -20.24 1.41 -0.49
CA VAL A 228 -19.40 0.58 0.40
C VAL A 228 -18.82 1.37 1.58
N PHE A 229 -18.55 2.66 1.42
CA PHE A 229 -17.99 3.51 2.47
C PHE A 229 -19.01 3.91 3.53
N ASN A 230 -20.30 3.83 3.21
CA ASN A 230 -21.40 4.13 4.13
C ASN A 230 -21.96 2.87 4.82
N ALA A 231 -21.49 1.68 4.42
CA ALA A 231 -21.99 0.43 4.94
C ALA A 231 -21.41 0.14 6.33
N ASP A 232 -22.28 -0.04 7.34
CA ASP A 232 -21.90 -0.58 8.66
C ASP A 232 -21.15 -1.91 8.54
N ALA A 233 -21.46 -2.68 7.51
CA ALA A 233 -20.79 -3.92 7.14
C ALA A 233 -19.27 -3.76 6.99
N LEU A 234 -18.79 -2.64 6.44
CA LEU A 234 -17.36 -2.37 6.29
C LEU A 234 -16.68 -2.25 7.66
N ARG A 235 -17.30 -1.50 8.58
CA ARG A 235 -16.79 -1.33 9.95
C ARG A 235 -16.71 -2.67 10.68
N VAL A 236 -17.76 -3.49 10.59
CA VAL A 236 -17.79 -4.83 11.19
C VAL A 236 -16.69 -5.73 10.61
N ALA A 237 -16.55 -5.77 9.28
CA ALA A 237 -15.57 -6.62 8.61
C ALA A 237 -14.11 -6.25 8.96
N ILE A 238 -13.81 -4.95 9.08
CA ILE A 238 -12.48 -4.46 9.46
C ILE A 238 -12.17 -4.81 10.91
N LEU A 239 -13.04 -4.42 11.85
CA LEU A 239 -12.78 -4.60 13.29
C LEU A 239 -12.66 -6.07 13.69
N ALA A 240 -13.47 -6.94 13.11
CA ALA A 240 -13.45 -8.39 13.38
C ALA A 240 -12.08 -9.03 13.12
N SER A 241 -11.34 -8.51 12.14
CA SER A 241 -10.11 -9.15 11.64
C SER A 241 -8.87 -8.74 12.44
N ILE A 242 -8.91 -7.56 13.10
CA ILE A 242 -7.80 -7.01 13.89
C ILE A 242 -7.51 -7.88 15.12
N ASN A 243 -8.55 -8.39 15.78
CA ASN A 243 -8.43 -9.18 17.02
C ASN A 243 -7.68 -10.51 16.83
N THR A 244 -7.94 -11.23 15.72
CA THR A 244 -7.51 -12.62 15.57
C THR A 244 -6.04 -12.75 15.18
N GLY A 245 -5.56 -11.92 14.25
CA GLY A 245 -4.21 -12.06 13.69
C GLY A 245 -3.11 -11.74 14.70
N LEU A 246 -3.28 -10.66 15.47
CA LEU A 246 -2.21 -10.13 16.30
C LEU A 246 -1.85 -11.06 17.47
N SER A 247 -2.86 -11.65 18.12
CA SER A 247 -2.65 -12.61 19.21
C SER A 247 -1.85 -13.83 18.74
N ARG A 248 -2.09 -14.32 17.51
CA ARG A 248 -1.34 -15.43 16.91
C ARG A 248 0.13 -15.05 16.67
N TYR A 249 0.38 -13.85 16.14
CA TYR A 249 1.75 -13.34 15.95
C TYR A 249 2.51 -13.22 17.28
N LEU A 250 1.87 -12.64 18.30
CA LEU A 250 2.49 -12.41 19.61
C LEU A 250 2.85 -13.73 20.33
N ALA A 251 2.03 -14.77 20.14
CA ALA A 251 2.28 -16.10 20.68
C ALA A 251 3.51 -16.80 20.07
N GLU A 252 3.96 -16.39 18.87
CA GLU A 252 5.18 -16.94 18.25
C GLU A 252 6.47 -16.27 18.74
N LEU A 253 6.40 -15.15 19.46
CA LEU A 253 7.59 -14.45 19.95
C LEU A 253 8.40 -15.33 20.92
N THR A 254 9.69 -15.49 20.65
CA THR A 254 10.61 -16.25 21.53
C THR A 254 11.05 -15.44 22.74
N HIS A 255 10.97 -14.11 22.64
CA HIS A 255 11.18 -13.19 23.75
C HIS A 255 10.20 -12.02 23.61
N ASN A 256 9.46 -11.73 24.69
CA ASN A 256 8.44 -10.69 24.75
C ASN A 256 8.64 -9.86 26.02
N PRO A 257 9.50 -8.82 25.99
CA PRO A 257 9.97 -8.14 27.20
C PRO A 257 8.86 -7.38 27.93
N ASN A 258 7.82 -6.95 27.24
CA ASN A 258 6.70 -6.20 27.81
C ASN A 258 5.46 -7.08 28.07
N GLY A 259 5.57 -8.40 27.86
CA GLY A 259 4.52 -9.37 28.18
C GLY A 259 3.22 -9.19 27.39
N ILE A 260 3.25 -8.55 26.22
CA ILE A 260 2.07 -8.18 25.42
C ILE A 260 1.54 -9.40 24.69
N LYS A 261 0.28 -9.76 24.94
CA LYS A 261 -0.36 -10.94 24.35
C LYS A 261 -1.65 -10.59 23.61
N THR A 262 -2.27 -9.47 23.93
CA THR A 262 -3.58 -9.06 23.39
C THR A 262 -3.57 -7.61 22.91
N LEU A 263 -4.64 -7.20 22.21
CA LEU A 263 -4.88 -5.79 21.89
C LEU A 263 -5.17 -4.95 23.14
N GLU A 264 -5.79 -5.55 24.15
CA GLU A 264 -6.03 -4.89 25.43
C GLU A 264 -4.70 -4.54 26.12
N ASP A 265 -3.73 -5.46 26.12
CA ASP A 265 -2.39 -5.20 26.65
C ASP A 265 -1.75 -4.01 25.92
N ILE A 266 -1.86 -3.98 24.58
CA ILE A 266 -1.33 -2.89 23.77
C ILE A 266 -2.00 -1.57 24.13
N SER A 267 -3.34 -1.55 24.23
CA SER A 267 -4.08 -0.33 24.56
C SER A 267 -3.71 0.19 25.96
N GLN A 268 -3.76 -0.68 26.98
CA GLN A 268 -3.43 -0.34 28.37
C GLN A 268 -2.01 0.19 28.50
N GLN A 269 -1.02 -0.52 27.94
CA GLN A 269 0.38 -0.09 28.00
C GLN A 269 0.64 1.17 27.16
N THR A 270 -0.06 1.34 26.03
CA THR A 270 0.03 2.57 25.23
C THR A 270 -0.40 3.78 26.04
N LYS A 271 -1.51 3.69 26.77
CA LYS A 271 -2.06 4.76 27.62
C LYS A 271 -1.11 5.17 28.75
N GLN A 272 -0.21 4.29 29.17
CA GLN A 272 0.71 4.49 30.30
C GLN A 272 2.12 4.91 29.87
N HIS A 273 2.51 4.70 28.62
CA HIS A 273 3.89 4.88 28.18
C HIS A 273 4.12 6.25 27.51
N PRO A 274 4.94 7.17 28.04
CA PRO A 274 5.02 8.57 27.57
C PRO A 274 5.43 8.73 26.10
N MET A 275 6.30 7.87 25.58
CA MET A 275 6.73 7.92 24.17
C MET A 275 5.61 7.65 23.16
N THR A 276 4.48 7.07 23.58
CA THR A 276 3.35 6.79 22.70
C THR A 276 2.51 8.03 22.39
N ARG A 277 2.74 9.11 23.14
CA ARG A 277 2.04 10.40 23.06
C ARG A 277 0.51 10.26 23.20
N TYR A 278 0.03 9.28 23.95
CA TYR A 278 -1.36 9.26 24.39
C TYR A 278 -1.66 10.50 25.27
N PRO A 279 -2.82 11.18 25.15
CA PRO A 279 -3.94 10.89 24.25
C PRO A 279 -3.86 11.58 22.87
N ARG A 280 -2.79 12.34 22.57
CA ARG A 280 -2.63 13.02 21.27
C ARG A 280 -2.71 12.02 20.12
N HIS A 281 -2.08 10.87 20.25
CA HIS A 281 -2.35 9.72 19.39
C HIS A 281 -3.07 8.64 20.20
N ASN A 282 -4.38 8.51 19.96
CA ASN A 282 -5.27 7.72 20.79
C ASN A 282 -5.19 6.20 20.48
N THR A 283 -5.98 5.40 21.17
CA THR A 283 -6.09 3.95 20.99
C THR A 283 -7.48 3.54 20.48
N LEU A 284 -8.25 4.48 19.91
CA LEU A 284 -9.69 4.30 19.71
C LEU A 284 -10.03 3.07 18.86
N ILE A 285 -9.25 2.78 17.82
CA ILE A 285 -9.50 1.62 16.95
C ILE A 285 -9.30 0.31 17.73
N PHE A 286 -8.22 0.22 18.50
CA PHE A 286 -7.95 -0.95 19.34
C PHE A 286 -8.94 -1.10 20.49
N ASP A 287 -9.36 0.01 21.10
CA ASP A 287 -10.37 0.02 22.15
C ASP A 287 -11.71 -0.50 21.62
N ILE A 288 -12.18 0.01 20.48
CA ILE A 288 -13.42 -0.45 19.84
C ILE A 288 -13.32 -1.93 19.44
N ALA A 289 -12.20 -2.34 18.83
CA ALA A 289 -12.01 -3.74 18.44
C ALA A 289 -12.05 -4.67 19.66
N SER A 290 -11.42 -4.27 20.77
CA SER A 290 -11.39 -5.06 22.00
C SER A 290 -12.76 -5.11 22.70
N GLU A 291 -13.42 -3.96 22.87
CA GLU A 291 -14.71 -3.84 23.57
C GLU A 291 -15.86 -4.56 22.87
N GLN A 292 -15.92 -4.49 21.54
CA GLN A 292 -17.00 -5.13 20.79
C GLN A 292 -16.88 -6.65 20.78
N GLY A 293 -15.68 -7.20 21.02
CA GLY A 293 -15.44 -8.65 21.00
C GLY A 293 -15.75 -9.33 19.66
N ILE A 294 -16.05 -8.54 18.61
CA ILE A 294 -16.34 -9.07 17.28
C ILE A 294 -15.02 -9.63 16.73
N ASN A 295 -15.09 -10.87 16.28
CA ASN A 295 -14.00 -11.57 15.61
C ASN A 295 -14.56 -12.32 14.40
N THR A 296 -13.71 -13.04 13.69
CA THR A 296 -14.06 -13.73 12.45
C THR A 296 -15.01 -14.93 12.64
N THR A 297 -15.31 -15.31 13.89
CA THR A 297 -16.31 -16.35 14.24
C THR A 297 -17.66 -15.75 14.64
N HIS A 298 -17.75 -14.43 14.82
CA HIS A 298 -18.99 -13.75 15.17
C HIS A 298 -20.02 -13.84 14.03
N SER A 299 -21.30 -14.07 14.35
CA SER A 299 -22.37 -14.31 13.36
C SER A 299 -22.57 -13.17 12.36
N ALA A 300 -22.31 -11.92 12.79
CA ALA A 300 -22.39 -10.73 11.94
C ALA A 300 -21.24 -10.61 10.91
N PHE A 301 -20.12 -11.31 11.09
CA PHE A 301 -18.93 -11.11 10.27
C PHE A 301 -19.13 -11.53 8.81
N TRP A 302 -19.59 -12.77 8.57
CA TRP A 302 -19.72 -13.27 7.19
C TRP A 302 -20.77 -12.52 6.35
N PRO A 303 -21.96 -12.18 6.88
CA PRO A 303 -22.91 -11.33 6.17
C PRO A 303 -22.32 -9.95 5.82
N ALA A 304 -21.64 -9.31 6.78
CA ALA A 304 -20.98 -8.03 6.56
C ALA A 304 -19.91 -8.13 5.47
N ARG A 305 -19.09 -9.18 5.49
CA ARG A 305 -18.06 -9.39 4.48
C ARG A 305 -18.65 -9.69 3.09
N GLN A 306 -19.74 -10.45 3.00
CA GLN A 306 -20.42 -10.69 1.73
C GLN A 306 -20.98 -9.40 1.14
N GLU A 307 -21.55 -8.53 1.97
CA GLU A 307 -22.05 -7.23 1.53
C GLU A 307 -20.93 -6.33 0.99
N VAL A 308 -19.78 -6.28 1.69
CA VAL A 308 -18.59 -5.55 1.20
C VAL A 308 -18.11 -6.11 -0.15
N LEU A 309 -18.08 -7.43 -0.31
CA LEU A 309 -17.66 -8.07 -1.58
C LEU A 309 -18.64 -7.79 -2.73
N ARG A 310 -19.95 -7.72 -2.44
CA ARG A 310 -20.97 -7.33 -3.43
C ARG A 310 -20.76 -5.88 -3.86
N LEU A 311 -20.74 -4.95 -2.90
CA LEU A 311 -20.65 -3.51 -3.16
C LEU A 311 -19.31 -3.11 -3.80
N ALA A 312 -18.18 -3.62 -3.29
CA ALA A 312 -16.87 -3.28 -3.83
C ALA A 312 -16.53 -4.07 -5.11
N GLY A 313 -17.07 -5.28 -5.24
CA GLY A 313 -16.71 -6.24 -6.28
C GLY A 313 -17.71 -6.25 -7.42
N GLU A 314 -18.80 -7.00 -7.24
CA GLU A 314 -19.83 -7.22 -8.27
C GLU A 314 -20.47 -5.90 -8.74
N GLU A 315 -20.73 -4.97 -7.83
CA GLU A 315 -21.29 -3.67 -8.19
C GLU A 315 -20.21 -2.62 -8.42
N GLY A 316 -19.01 -2.84 -7.86
CA GLY A 316 -17.83 -2.01 -8.03
C GLY A 316 -16.86 -2.52 -9.10
N LEU A 317 -15.61 -2.72 -8.68
CA LEU A 317 -14.45 -2.94 -9.54
C LEU A 317 -14.60 -4.15 -10.47
N PHE A 318 -14.93 -5.33 -9.93
CA PHE A 318 -15.00 -6.55 -10.72
C PHE A 318 -16.16 -6.52 -11.72
N GLY A 319 -17.31 -5.98 -11.30
CA GLY A 319 -18.44 -5.79 -12.20
C GLY A 319 -18.14 -4.79 -13.30
N ALA A 320 -17.43 -3.71 -13.02
CA ALA A 320 -17.04 -2.76 -14.06
C ALA A 320 -16.07 -3.38 -15.08
N LEU A 321 -15.08 -4.16 -14.61
CA LEU A 321 -14.19 -4.91 -15.48
C LEU A 321 -14.97 -5.84 -16.44
N ASP A 322 -16.00 -6.52 -15.93
CA ASP A 322 -16.82 -7.45 -16.72
C ASP A 322 -17.79 -6.74 -17.67
N ARG A 323 -18.60 -5.81 -17.14
CA ARG A 323 -19.65 -5.09 -17.91
C ARG A 323 -19.08 -4.31 -19.09
N PHE A 324 -17.89 -3.73 -18.92
CA PHE A 324 -17.27 -2.88 -19.92
C PHE A 324 -16.13 -3.56 -20.69
N ASN A 325 -15.88 -4.86 -20.42
CA ASN A 325 -14.80 -5.66 -21.01
C ASN A 325 -13.44 -4.93 -20.92
N LEU A 326 -12.98 -4.67 -19.70
CA LEU A 326 -11.80 -3.87 -19.43
C LEU A 326 -10.58 -4.73 -19.10
N ASP A 327 -9.40 -4.26 -19.49
CA ASP A 327 -8.12 -4.82 -19.07
C ASP A 327 -7.70 -4.33 -17.68
N ALA A 328 -8.05 -3.08 -17.36
CA ALA A 328 -7.83 -2.48 -16.05
C ALA A 328 -8.81 -1.32 -15.81
N VAL A 329 -8.97 -0.96 -14.54
CA VAL A 329 -9.52 0.33 -14.12
C VAL A 329 -8.37 1.23 -13.69
N VAL A 330 -8.45 2.53 -13.97
CA VAL A 330 -7.47 3.52 -13.49
C VAL A 330 -8.11 4.62 -12.66
N LEU A 331 -7.39 5.03 -11.62
CA LEU A 331 -7.78 6.09 -10.69
C LEU A 331 -6.53 6.85 -10.21
N PRO A 332 -6.64 8.14 -9.84
CA PRO A 332 -5.61 8.81 -9.06
C PRO A 332 -5.27 7.99 -7.81
N SER A 333 -3.98 7.83 -7.52
CA SER A 333 -3.54 6.95 -6.43
C SER A 333 -4.08 7.38 -5.06
N ALA A 334 -4.42 8.67 -4.89
CA ALA A 334 -5.05 9.23 -3.69
C ALA A 334 -6.39 8.57 -3.32
N VAL A 335 -7.08 7.92 -4.26
CA VAL A 335 -8.42 7.32 -4.05
C VAL A 335 -8.55 5.88 -4.55
N SER A 336 -7.45 5.30 -5.04
CA SER A 336 -7.47 4.03 -5.76
C SER A 336 -7.45 2.76 -4.89
N SER A 337 -7.09 2.88 -3.61
CA SER A 337 -6.69 1.72 -2.81
C SER A 337 -7.84 0.94 -2.19
N SER A 338 -8.98 1.59 -1.92
CA SER A 338 -10.08 1.02 -1.15
C SER A 338 -10.71 -0.22 -1.78
N PHE A 339 -11.11 -0.15 -3.05
CA PHE A 339 -11.74 -1.30 -3.73
C PHE A 339 -10.81 -2.51 -3.84
N PRO A 340 -9.55 -2.38 -4.32
CA PRO A 340 -8.59 -3.49 -4.33
C PRO A 340 -8.29 -4.05 -2.94
N ALA A 341 -8.24 -3.20 -1.92
CA ALA A 341 -8.04 -3.60 -0.54
C ALA A 341 -9.17 -4.51 -0.04
N TYR A 342 -10.43 -4.09 -0.20
CA TYR A 342 -11.60 -4.86 0.25
C TYR A 342 -11.76 -6.19 -0.49
N LEU A 343 -11.41 -6.21 -1.77
CA LEU A 343 -11.48 -7.40 -2.61
C LEU A 343 -10.27 -8.32 -2.45
N GLY A 344 -9.16 -7.79 -1.91
CA GLY A 344 -7.87 -8.46 -1.93
C GLY A 344 -7.33 -8.66 -3.34
N SER A 345 -7.65 -7.77 -4.29
CA SER A 345 -7.15 -7.78 -5.68
C SER A 345 -5.93 -6.88 -5.83
N PRO A 346 -5.16 -6.96 -6.93
CA PRO A 346 -3.95 -6.18 -7.09
C PRO A 346 -4.22 -4.74 -7.52
N VAL A 347 -3.32 -3.84 -7.11
CA VAL A 347 -3.25 -2.46 -7.58
C VAL A 347 -1.79 -2.03 -7.70
N ILE A 348 -1.47 -1.30 -8.78
CA ILE A 348 -0.12 -0.82 -9.07
C ILE A 348 -0.15 0.69 -9.25
N SER A 349 0.54 1.41 -8.38
CA SER A 349 0.73 2.86 -8.49
C SER A 349 2.03 3.17 -9.23
N VAL A 350 1.97 4.11 -10.17
CA VAL A 350 3.12 4.70 -10.85
C VAL A 350 3.04 6.23 -10.80
N PRO A 351 4.16 6.97 -10.83
CA PRO A 351 4.12 8.43 -10.87
C PRO A 351 3.41 8.96 -12.12
N MET A 352 2.51 9.94 -11.96
CA MET A 352 1.82 10.63 -13.06
C MET A 352 2.13 12.13 -13.16
N GLY A 353 2.59 12.75 -12.07
CA GLY A 353 3.04 14.14 -12.10
C GLY A 353 3.49 14.64 -10.74
N HIS A 354 3.60 15.96 -10.63
CA HIS A 354 3.87 16.69 -9.39
C HIS A 354 3.00 17.95 -9.38
N TYR A 355 2.60 18.41 -8.19
CA TYR A 355 2.03 19.73 -8.04
C TYR A 355 3.05 20.82 -8.44
N HIS A 356 2.54 21.93 -8.96
CA HIS A 356 3.29 23.10 -9.34
C HIS A 356 4.06 23.67 -8.14
N GLU A 357 5.19 24.32 -8.40
CA GLU A 357 6.03 24.92 -7.34
C GLU A 357 5.31 26.02 -6.54
N SER A 358 4.22 26.57 -7.09
CA SER A 358 3.40 27.60 -6.44
C SER A 358 2.13 27.05 -5.78
N THR A 359 1.91 25.74 -5.78
CA THR A 359 0.70 25.14 -5.19
C THR A 359 0.69 25.40 -3.68
N PRO A 360 -0.35 26.03 -3.12
CA PRO A 360 -0.42 26.29 -1.68
C PRO A 360 -0.37 25.00 -0.86
N GLU A 361 0.22 25.09 0.34
CA GLU A 361 0.27 23.97 1.26
C GLU A 361 -1.12 23.68 1.84
N ALA A 362 -1.60 22.45 1.65
CA ALA A 362 -2.76 21.91 2.33
C ALA A 362 -2.28 21.02 3.48
N TRP A 363 -2.58 21.43 4.71
CA TRP A 363 -2.17 20.73 5.92
C TRP A 363 -3.19 19.66 6.32
N ASP A 364 -2.73 18.61 7.01
CA ASP A 364 -3.62 17.64 7.63
C ASP A 364 -4.47 18.28 8.74
N MET A 365 -5.51 17.58 9.21
CA MET A 365 -6.41 18.09 10.24
C MET A 365 -5.69 18.42 11.56
N SER A 366 -4.52 17.85 11.80
CA SER A 366 -3.73 18.10 13.01
C SER A 366 -2.84 19.35 12.89
N GLY A 367 -2.63 19.86 11.67
CA GLY A 367 -1.69 20.93 11.36
C GLY A 367 -0.22 20.49 11.49
N GLU A 368 0.08 19.18 11.48
CA GLU A 368 1.44 18.67 11.66
C GLU A 368 2.16 18.43 10.34
N LEU A 369 1.44 17.97 9.32
CA LEU A 369 2.00 17.57 8.03
C LEU A 369 1.33 18.29 6.86
N VAL A 370 2.11 18.56 5.82
CA VAL A 370 1.62 19.04 4.52
C VAL A 370 1.21 17.83 3.68
N LEU A 371 -0.07 17.72 3.34
CA LEU A 371 -0.62 16.64 2.51
C LEU A 371 -0.33 16.86 1.02
N TYR A 372 -0.47 18.11 0.58
CA TYR A 372 -0.25 18.56 -0.80
C TYR A 372 0.38 19.94 -0.75
N GLY A 373 1.24 20.27 -1.71
CA GLY A 373 1.98 21.53 -1.73
C GLY A 373 3.03 21.54 -2.83
N PRO A 374 3.96 22.49 -2.80
CA PRO A 374 4.95 22.67 -3.87
C PRO A 374 5.68 21.38 -4.20
N ASN A 375 5.72 21.02 -5.49
CA ASN A 375 6.50 19.90 -6.01
C ASN A 375 6.13 18.51 -5.46
N VAL A 376 5.05 18.39 -4.67
CA VAL A 376 4.65 17.09 -4.10
C VAL A 376 4.26 16.14 -5.25
N PRO A 377 4.78 14.91 -5.29
CA PRO A 377 4.48 13.97 -6.36
C PRO A 377 3.05 13.44 -6.26
N VAL A 378 2.55 13.00 -7.42
CA VAL A 378 1.21 12.47 -7.60
C VAL A 378 1.30 11.18 -8.42
N GLY A 379 0.62 10.14 -7.95
CA GLY A 379 0.54 8.83 -8.59
C GLY A 379 -0.78 8.55 -9.30
N LEU A 380 -0.71 7.64 -10.27
CA LEU A 380 -1.82 6.99 -10.99
C LEU A 380 -1.78 5.50 -10.68
N SER A 381 -2.95 4.90 -10.43
CA SER A 381 -3.04 3.48 -10.10
C SER A 381 -3.83 2.69 -11.12
N PHE A 382 -3.32 1.50 -11.45
CA PHE A 382 -3.97 0.47 -12.26
C PHE A 382 -4.54 -0.61 -11.34
N LEU A 383 -5.85 -0.84 -11.41
CA LEU A 383 -6.60 -1.79 -10.60
C LEU A 383 -7.07 -2.95 -11.49
N GLY A 384 -7.01 -4.18 -10.96
CA GLY A 384 -7.41 -5.37 -11.72
C GLY A 384 -8.09 -6.44 -10.88
N ARG A 385 -8.38 -7.57 -11.53
CA ARG A 385 -8.93 -8.75 -10.87
C ARG A 385 -7.83 -9.47 -10.10
N LYS A 386 -8.22 -10.35 -9.17
CA LYS A 386 -7.25 -11.24 -8.51
C LYS A 386 -6.42 -11.97 -9.57
N TRP A 387 -5.12 -12.02 -9.35
CA TRP A 387 -4.14 -12.67 -10.20
C TRP A 387 -3.82 -11.96 -11.53
N ASP A 388 -4.31 -10.73 -11.75
CA ASP A 388 -4.00 -9.92 -12.93
C ASP A 388 -2.64 -9.17 -12.82
N GLU A 389 -1.77 -9.45 -11.83
CA GLU A 389 -0.53 -8.69 -11.63
C GLU A 389 0.31 -8.58 -12.90
N SER A 390 0.46 -9.67 -13.66
CA SER A 390 1.21 -9.64 -14.93
C SER A 390 0.61 -8.65 -15.94
N LYS A 391 -0.72 -8.60 -16.06
CA LYS A 391 -1.40 -7.68 -16.97
C LYS A 391 -1.21 -6.24 -16.51
N LEU A 392 -1.43 -5.98 -15.22
CA LEU A 392 -1.27 -4.65 -14.64
C LEU A 392 0.18 -4.15 -14.72
N ILE A 393 1.17 -5.03 -14.49
CA ILE A 393 2.60 -4.70 -14.63
C ILE A 393 2.89 -4.27 -16.07
N GLY A 394 2.35 -4.97 -17.07
CA GLY A 394 2.54 -4.59 -18.47
C GLY A 394 1.97 -3.21 -18.79
N LEU A 395 0.73 -2.93 -18.37
CA LEU A 395 0.07 -1.65 -18.57
C LEU A 395 0.83 -0.50 -17.87
N ALA A 396 1.14 -0.70 -16.58
CA ALA A 396 1.88 0.27 -15.77
C ALA A 396 3.28 0.54 -16.33
N TYR A 397 4.00 -0.51 -16.77
CA TYR A 397 5.31 -0.38 -17.39
C TYR A 397 5.22 0.39 -18.72
N SER A 398 4.25 0.08 -19.57
CA SER A 398 4.07 0.78 -20.83
C SER A 398 3.78 2.27 -20.62
N TYR A 399 2.96 2.62 -19.63
CA TYR A 399 2.72 4.01 -19.24
C TYR A 399 3.98 4.68 -18.70
N GLU A 400 4.65 4.06 -17.72
CA GLU A 400 5.89 4.58 -17.12
C GLU A 400 6.96 4.86 -18.18
N GLN A 401 7.18 3.93 -19.10
CA GLN A 401 8.21 4.08 -20.14
C GLN A 401 7.90 5.18 -21.15
N LYS A 402 6.61 5.52 -21.32
CA LYS A 402 6.17 6.62 -22.16
C LYS A 402 6.35 7.96 -21.49
N THR A 403 5.93 8.08 -20.23
CA THR A 403 5.83 9.37 -19.54
C THR A 403 7.10 9.73 -18.78
N LYS A 404 7.82 8.73 -18.24
CA LYS A 404 9.06 8.91 -17.47
C LYS A 404 8.96 10.01 -16.42
N VAL A 405 7.81 10.15 -15.78
CA VAL A 405 7.51 11.26 -14.85
C VAL A 405 8.58 11.41 -13.77
N ARG A 406 9.09 10.29 -13.23
CA ARG A 406 10.12 10.32 -12.18
C ARG A 406 11.48 10.85 -12.67
N ASP A 407 11.77 10.78 -13.98
CA ASP A 407 13.01 11.32 -14.54
C ASP A 407 12.97 12.86 -14.62
N SER A 408 11.80 13.48 -14.39
CA SER A 408 11.69 14.93 -14.28
C SER A 408 12.48 15.44 -13.07
N LYS A 409 13.30 16.48 -13.30
CA LYS A 409 14.17 17.06 -12.27
C LYS A 409 13.37 18.00 -11.37
N VAL A 410 12.51 17.43 -10.54
CA VAL A 410 11.77 18.18 -9.53
C VAL A 410 12.64 18.33 -8.28
N PRO A 411 12.81 19.55 -7.75
CA PRO A 411 13.67 19.78 -6.60
C PRO A 411 13.08 19.13 -5.34
N ARG A 412 13.96 18.48 -4.57
CA ARG A 412 13.69 18.03 -3.21
C ARG A 412 14.30 19.02 -2.22
N VAL A 413 13.58 19.31 -1.13
CA VAL A 413 14.10 20.04 0.03
C VAL A 413 14.99 19.16 0.93
N ILE A 414 14.86 17.83 0.83
CA ILE A 414 15.76 16.86 1.47
C ILE A 414 16.52 16.11 0.39
N GLN A 415 17.86 16.16 0.43
CA GLN A 415 18.72 15.44 -0.52
C GLN A 415 19.68 14.49 0.19
N PRO A 416 19.86 13.27 -0.33
CA PRO A 416 20.84 12.33 0.20
C PRO A 416 22.25 12.79 -0.18
N LYS A 417 23.24 12.53 0.68
CA LYS A 417 24.67 12.75 0.33
C LYS A 417 25.22 11.66 -0.58
N SER A 418 24.58 10.49 -0.60
CA SER A 418 24.95 9.33 -1.42
C SER A 418 23.72 8.46 -1.63
N GLU A 419 23.63 7.84 -2.80
CA GLU A 419 22.54 6.95 -3.16
C GLU A 419 23.05 5.56 -3.54
N VAL A 420 22.23 4.54 -3.31
CA VAL A 420 22.44 3.18 -3.82
C VAL A 420 22.09 3.18 -5.31
N HIS A 421 23.14 3.19 -6.13
CA HIS A 421 23.05 2.97 -7.57
C HIS A 421 23.29 1.50 -7.88
N ILE A 422 22.34 0.83 -8.54
CA ILE A 422 22.56 -0.50 -9.09
C ILE A 422 22.91 -0.37 -10.56
N SER A 423 24.10 -0.84 -10.95
CA SER A 423 24.46 -1.02 -12.35
C SER A 423 23.61 -2.14 -12.94
N ARG A 424 22.84 -1.83 -14.00
CA ARG A 424 21.97 -2.82 -14.69
C ARG A 424 22.75 -3.96 -15.37
N GLN A 425 24.09 -3.90 -15.42
CA GLN A 425 24.92 -4.96 -15.98
C GLN A 425 24.79 -6.30 -15.23
N PHE A 426 24.32 -6.30 -13.97
CA PHE A 426 24.23 -7.52 -13.15
C PHE A 426 22.87 -8.24 -13.19
N LEU A 427 21.87 -7.73 -13.93
CA LEU A 427 20.54 -8.33 -14.04
C LEU A 427 20.34 -9.15 -15.32
N ALA A 428 21.36 -9.23 -16.20
CA ALA A 428 21.37 -10.22 -17.27
C ALA A 428 21.69 -11.59 -16.66
N LYS A 429 20.83 -12.59 -16.91
CA LYS A 429 21.05 -13.97 -16.47
C LYS A 429 22.49 -14.41 -16.82
N PRO A 430 23.17 -15.20 -15.97
CA PRO A 430 24.27 -16.01 -16.47
C PRO A 430 23.68 -16.91 -17.56
N GLU A 431 24.30 -16.91 -18.75
CA GLU A 431 23.97 -17.82 -19.85
C GLU A 431 24.06 -19.29 -19.45
#